data_AF-A0A5A9NYN1-F1
#
_entry.id   AF-A0A5A9NYN1-F1
#
_cell.length_a   1.000
_cell.length_b   1.000
_cell.length_c   1.000
_cell.angle_alpha   90.00
_cell.angle_beta   90.00
_cell.angle_gamma   90.00
#
_symmetry.space_group_name_H-M   'P 1'
#
loop_
_entity.id
_entity.type
_entity.pdbx_description
1 polymer ?
#
loop_
_entity_poly.entity_id
_entity_poly.type
_entity_poly.pdbx_seq_one_letter_code
_entity_poly.pdbx_strand_id
1 'polypeptide(L)'
;MSGKEFESLEETLEAHLPEAELKDVRRLLFGKELKKLDLPQSAIDAAADKEFDLKGYVFEAMPEQLRPPSTVRVGLIQNKIVLPTDAPVLEQITALHKRVGDMVEVAAMCGVNIVCFQECWTMPFALCTREKEPWTEFAESAEDGLTTRFCIQLAKKYNMVVVSPILERDEVHGGTLWNTAVVVSNNGNVLGKSRKNHIPRVGDFNESSYYMEGNTGHRVFQTQFGKIAVNICFGRHHPLNWLMYSMQGAEIIFNPAATVGALSEPMWPIEARNAAIANHCFTCAINRVGTEYFKNEFTSGDGKKAHHDFGHFYGSSYVAAPDGSRTQGLSRTRDGLLVTELDLNLNRQIADKWSFKMTGRYEMYAEELAKAARHDFKPNIIKE
;
A
#
# COMPACT_ATOMS: atom_id res chain seq x y z
N MET A 1 26.16 21.22 10.71
CA MET A 1 25.95 21.24 9.25
C MET A 1 24.77 20.37 8.96
N SER A 2 23.58 20.94 8.69
CA SER A 2 22.42 20.15 8.27
C SER A 2 22.69 19.67 6.84
N GLY A 3 23.15 18.43 6.69
CA GLY A 3 23.17 17.80 5.37
C GLY A 3 21.75 17.81 4.81
N LYS A 4 21.59 18.11 3.52
CA LYS A 4 20.32 17.93 2.82
C LYS A 4 19.79 16.53 3.17
N GLU A 5 18.56 16.46 3.67
CA GLU A 5 17.89 15.19 3.93
C GLU A 5 17.78 14.44 2.60
N PHE A 6 18.03 13.12 2.60
CA PHE A 6 17.95 12.33 1.38
C PHE A 6 16.49 12.21 0.94
N GLU A 7 16.09 12.95 -0.09
CA GLU A 7 14.69 13.05 -0.52
C GLU A 7 14.26 11.90 -1.44
N SER A 8 15.17 11.45 -2.33
CA SER A 8 14.87 10.49 -3.39
C SER A 8 16.13 9.77 -3.88
N LEU A 9 16.04 8.45 -4.07
CA LEU A 9 17.09 7.64 -4.70
C LEU A 9 17.27 8.06 -6.16
N GLU A 10 16.16 8.25 -6.87
CA GLU A 10 16.16 8.49 -8.30
C GLU A 10 16.77 9.84 -8.66
N GLU A 11 16.45 10.89 -7.90
CA GLU A 11 17.05 12.21 -8.11
C GLU A 11 18.55 12.19 -7.82
N THR A 12 18.97 11.40 -6.83
CA THR A 12 20.40 11.23 -6.52
C THR A 12 21.13 10.52 -7.65
N LEU A 13 20.55 9.46 -8.22
CA LEU A 13 21.13 8.75 -9.37
C LEU A 13 21.20 9.67 -10.61
N GLU A 14 20.13 10.41 -10.89
CA GLU A 14 20.05 11.34 -12.02
C GLU A 14 21.06 12.49 -11.93
N ALA A 15 21.30 13.02 -10.72
CA ALA A 15 22.23 14.12 -10.52
C ALA A 15 23.71 13.72 -10.61
N HIS A 16 24.04 12.44 -10.43
CA HIS A 16 25.44 12.00 -10.24
C HIS A 16 25.94 10.96 -11.24
N LEU A 17 25.06 10.32 -12.03
CA LEU A 17 25.47 9.34 -13.04
C LEU A 17 25.41 9.92 -14.46
N PRO A 18 26.40 9.62 -15.32
CA PRO A 18 26.28 9.89 -16.75
C PRO A 18 25.08 9.17 -17.37
N GLU A 19 24.44 9.78 -18.36
CA GLU A 19 23.21 9.25 -19.00
C GLU A 19 23.31 7.79 -19.45
N ALA A 20 24.46 7.39 -20.01
CA ALA A 20 24.70 6.02 -20.45
C ALA A 20 24.71 5.03 -19.28
N GLU A 21 25.35 5.37 -18.16
CA GLU A 21 25.41 4.54 -16.96
C GLU A 21 24.05 4.54 -16.23
N LEU A 22 23.37 5.68 -16.19
CA LEU A 22 22.05 5.83 -15.60
C LEU A 22 21.04 4.90 -16.28
N LYS A 23 21.11 4.74 -17.61
CA LYS A 23 20.26 3.81 -18.35
C LYS A 23 20.46 2.35 -17.89
N ASP A 24 21.70 1.93 -17.70
CA ASP A 24 22.02 0.57 -17.23
C ASP A 24 21.61 0.37 -15.76
N VAL A 25 21.87 1.35 -14.91
CA VAL A 25 21.43 1.34 -13.52
C VAL A 25 19.91 1.27 -13.44
N ARG A 26 19.19 2.06 -14.25
CA ARG A 26 17.72 2.03 -14.29
C ARG A 26 17.19 0.70 -14.77
N ARG A 27 17.81 0.09 -15.78
CA ARG A 27 17.45 -1.26 -16.26
C ARG A 27 17.59 -2.30 -15.15
N LEU A 28 18.66 -2.26 -14.35
CA LEU A 28 18.89 -3.21 -13.26
C LEU A 28 17.96 -2.95 -12.06
N LEU A 29 17.85 -1.69 -11.63
CA LEU A 29 17.10 -1.32 -10.43
C LEU A 29 15.58 -1.27 -10.66
N PHE A 30 15.12 -0.84 -11.82
CA PHE A 30 13.68 -0.67 -12.12
C PHE A 30 13.15 -1.63 -13.19
N GLY A 31 14.01 -2.44 -13.82
CA GLY A 31 13.65 -3.44 -14.84
C GLY A 31 13.60 -2.86 -16.25
N LYS A 32 13.09 -1.64 -16.42
CA LYS A 32 13.14 -0.85 -17.66
C LYS A 32 12.89 0.62 -17.37
N GLU A 33 13.23 1.49 -18.32
CA GLU A 33 12.76 2.86 -18.31
C GLU A 33 11.29 2.88 -18.74
N LEU A 34 10.43 3.45 -17.90
CA LEU A 34 9.00 3.56 -18.16
C LEU A 34 8.68 4.85 -18.88
N LYS A 35 7.70 4.79 -19.78
CA LYS A 35 7.09 5.97 -20.37
C LYS A 35 6.42 6.80 -19.25
N LYS A 36 6.72 8.09 -19.21
CA LYS A 36 6.00 9.04 -18.35
C LYS A 36 4.57 9.21 -18.90
N LEU A 37 3.60 9.25 -18.00
CA LEU A 37 2.21 9.53 -18.37
C LEU A 37 2.07 11.04 -18.59
N ASP A 38 1.44 11.44 -19.70
CA ASP A 38 1.12 12.83 -19.98
C ASP A 38 -0.03 13.28 -19.07
N LEU A 39 0.33 13.95 -17.97
CA LEU A 39 -0.62 14.43 -16.99
C LEU A 39 -1.23 15.77 -17.42
N PRO A 40 -2.54 16.02 -17.20
CA PRO A 40 -3.15 17.30 -17.54
C PRO A 40 -2.50 18.46 -16.80
N GLN A 41 -2.25 19.58 -17.49
CA GLN A 41 -1.63 20.77 -16.88
C GLN A 41 -2.43 21.26 -15.67
N SER A 42 -3.76 21.23 -15.73
CA SER A 42 -4.62 21.59 -14.60
C SER A 42 -4.40 20.72 -13.36
N ALA A 43 -4.06 19.45 -13.53
CA ALA A 43 -3.74 18.56 -12.41
C ALA A 43 -2.36 18.88 -11.82
N ILE A 44 -1.39 19.22 -12.67
CA ILE A 44 -0.04 19.64 -12.26
C ILE A 44 -0.13 20.95 -11.45
N ASP A 45 -0.84 21.95 -11.98
CA ASP A 45 -1.05 23.24 -11.32
C ASP A 45 -1.76 23.05 -9.98
N ALA A 46 -2.84 22.24 -9.95
CA ALA A 46 -3.56 21.95 -8.72
C ALA A 46 -2.71 21.21 -7.67
N ALA A 47 -1.84 20.28 -8.09
CA ALA A 47 -0.92 19.59 -7.18
C ALA A 47 0.14 20.54 -6.61
N ALA A 48 0.66 21.46 -7.45
CA ALA A 48 1.60 22.50 -7.03
C ALA A 48 0.96 23.47 -6.02
N ASP A 49 -0.23 23.97 -6.32
CA ASP A 49 -1.00 24.88 -5.45
C ASP A 49 -1.35 24.23 -4.10
N LYS A 50 -1.61 22.91 -4.11
CA LYS A 50 -1.88 22.10 -2.91
C LYS A 50 -0.61 21.51 -2.30
N GLU A 51 0.57 21.84 -2.81
CA GLU A 51 1.87 21.46 -2.26
C GLU A 51 2.09 19.95 -2.05
N PHE A 52 1.78 19.12 -3.06
CA PHE A 52 2.15 17.69 -3.05
C PHE A 52 2.76 17.25 -4.39
N ASP A 53 3.57 16.18 -4.36
CA ASP A 53 4.21 15.65 -5.56
C ASP A 53 3.19 14.93 -6.45
N LEU A 54 3.25 15.16 -7.76
CA LEU A 54 2.45 14.44 -8.73
C LEU A 54 3.36 13.77 -9.76
N LYS A 55 3.32 12.44 -9.84
CA LYS A 55 4.09 11.64 -10.82
C LYS A 55 3.18 10.72 -11.62
N GLY A 56 3.55 10.46 -12.87
CA GLY A 56 2.77 9.70 -13.84
C GLY A 56 3.61 8.70 -14.64
N TYR A 57 3.21 7.43 -14.71
CA TYR A 57 3.91 6.40 -15.51
C TYR A 57 2.93 5.46 -16.23
N VAL A 58 3.43 4.75 -17.24
CA VAL A 58 2.65 3.80 -18.06
C VAL A 58 3.32 2.43 -18.10
N PHE A 59 2.53 1.37 -17.90
CA PHE A 59 2.88 -0.02 -18.17
C PHE A 59 2.00 -0.56 -19.30
N GLU A 60 2.61 -0.83 -20.45
CA GLU A 60 1.94 -1.35 -21.63
C GLU A 60 2.03 -2.89 -21.70
N ALA A 61 1.04 -3.50 -22.36
CA ALA A 61 1.06 -4.90 -22.78
C ALA A 61 1.15 -5.00 -24.30
N MET A 62 1.52 -6.16 -24.82
CA MET A 62 1.47 -6.40 -26.26
C MET A 62 0.02 -6.45 -26.74
N PRO A 63 -0.31 -5.94 -27.94
CA PRO A 63 -1.65 -6.07 -28.49
C PRO A 63 -2.06 -7.54 -28.66
N GLU A 64 -3.29 -7.87 -28.27
CA GLU A 64 -3.87 -9.20 -28.46
C GLU A 64 -4.88 -9.21 -29.60
N GLN A 65 -4.98 -10.35 -30.31
CA GLN A 65 -5.92 -10.50 -31.41
C GLN A 65 -7.38 -10.67 -30.95
N LEU A 66 -7.57 -11.25 -29.76
CA LEU A 66 -8.91 -11.62 -29.24
C LEU A 66 -9.42 -10.68 -28.16
N ARG A 67 -8.55 -9.89 -27.55
CA ARG A 67 -8.90 -9.05 -26.40
C ARG A 67 -8.41 -7.63 -26.64
N PRO A 68 -9.27 -6.63 -26.43
CA PRO A 68 -8.79 -5.25 -26.41
C PRO A 68 -7.85 -5.03 -25.22
N PRO A 69 -7.02 -3.97 -25.25
CA PRO A 69 -6.28 -3.50 -24.08
C PRO A 69 -7.21 -3.33 -22.88
N SER A 70 -6.78 -3.83 -21.72
CA SER A 70 -7.54 -3.70 -20.47
C SER A 70 -6.90 -2.61 -19.61
N THR A 71 -6.92 -1.38 -20.13
CA THR A 71 -6.25 -0.24 -19.53
C THR A 71 -7.00 0.29 -18.31
N VAL A 72 -6.28 0.48 -17.21
CA VAL A 72 -6.77 1.05 -15.96
C VAL A 72 -5.75 2.04 -15.39
N ARG A 73 -6.22 3.14 -14.80
CA ARG A 73 -5.36 4.07 -14.04
C ARG A 73 -5.55 3.88 -12.54
N VAL A 74 -4.46 3.64 -11.84
CA VAL A 74 -4.42 3.60 -10.37
C VAL A 74 -3.80 4.89 -9.82
N GLY A 75 -4.30 5.34 -8.67
CA GLY A 75 -3.77 6.45 -7.89
C GLY A 75 -3.33 5.97 -6.51
N LEU A 76 -2.06 6.15 -6.17
CA LEU A 76 -1.52 5.86 -4.83
C LEU A 76 -1.28 7.18 -4.11
N ILE A 77 -1.91 7.36 -2.95
CA ILE A 77 -1.75 8.56 -2.13
C ILE A 77 -0.93 8.24 -0.88
N GLN A 78 0.17 8.97 -0.72
CA GLN A 78 0.94 9.05 0.53
C GLN A 78 0.82 10.46 1.11
N ASN A 79 0.64 10.57 2.42
CA ASN A 79 0.52 11.87 3.09
C ASN A 79 0.95 11.82 4.57
N LYS A 80 1.32 12.99 5.10
CA LYS A 80 1.53 13.24 6.53
C LYS A 80 0.19 13.38 7.25
N ILE A 81 0.22 13.28 8.57
CA ILE A 81 -0.86 13.86 9.40
C ILE A 81 -0.86 15.39 9.26
N VAL A 82 -2.04 15.99 9.45
CA VAL A 82 -2.23 17.44 9.22
C VAL A 82 -2.14 18.24 10.51
N LEU A 83 -2.80 17.77 11.57
CA LEU A 83 -2.83 18.42 12.87
C LEU A 83 -1.91 17.70 13.86
N PRO A 84 -1.45 18.38 14.94
CA PRO A 84 -0.75 17.73 16.05
C PRO A 84 -1.54 16.55 16.63
N THR A 85 -0.84 15.55 17.15
CA THR A 85 -1.45 14.31 17.64
C THR A 85 -2.30 14.52 18.90
N ASP A 86 -2.15 15.65 19.58
CA ASP A 86 -2.93 16.06 20.77
C ASP A 86 -4.16 16.92 20.46
N ALA A 87 -4.43 17.23 19.18
CA ALA A 87 -5.67 17.86 18.75
C ALA A 87 -6.89 16.92 18.95
N PRO A 88 -8.12 17.43 19.02
CA PRO A 88 -9.31 16.58 19.12
C PRO A 88 -9.41 15.56 17.96
N VAL A 89 -9.76 14.31 18.27
CA VAL A 89 -9.81 13.19 17.31
C VAL A 89 -10.60 13.53 16.04
N LEU A 90 -11.79 14.11 16.20
CA LEU A 90 -12.65 14.48 15.08
C LEU A 90 -12.04 15.58 14.19
N GLU A 91 -11.30 16.52 14.77
CA GLU A 91 -10.60 17.56 14.00
C GLU A 91 -9.45 16.96 13.20
N GLN A 92 -8.70 16.03 13.79
CA GLN A 92 -7.64 15.29 13.08
C GLN A 92 -8.19 14.51 11.87
N ILE A 93 -9.28 13.75 12.07
CA ILE A 93 -9.96 13.01 11.00
C ILE A 93 -10.45 13.96 9.90
N THR A 94 -11.10 15.07 10.28
CA THR A 94 -11.65 16.05 9.34
C THR A 94 -10.55 16.71 8.52
N ALA A 95 -9.42 17.06 9.14
CA ALA A 95 -8.26 17.63 8.45
C ALA A 95 -7.65 16.65 7.44
N LEU A 96 -7.56 15.36 7.80
CA LEU A 96 -7.12 14.29 6.91
C LEU A 96 -8.10 14.06 5.76
N HIS A 97 -9.42 14.05 6.01
CA HIS A 97 -10.44 13.95 4.96
C HIS A 97 -10.31 15.10 3.96
N LYS A 98 -10.13 16.34 4.43
CA LYS A 98 -9.91 17.49 3.54
C LYS A 98 -8.65 17.30 2.70
N ARG A 99 -7.52 16.99 3.34
CA ARG A 99 -6.22 16.82 2.65
C ARG A 99 -6.28 15.73 1.59
N VAL A 100 -6.78 14.55 1.93
CA VAL A 100 -6.89 13.43 0.98
C VAL A 100 -7.94 13.71 -0.08
N GLY A 101 -9.05 14.36 0.26
CA GLY A 101 -10.08 14.80 -0.70
C GLY A 101 -9.51 15.72 -1.79
N ASP A 102 -8.66 16.67 -1.41
CA ASP A 102 -7.95 17.57 -2.31
C ASP A 102 -7.03 16.82 -3.29
N MET A 103 -6.36 15.76 -2.82
CA MET A 103 -5.50 14.89 -3.64
C MET A 103 -6.33 13.96 -4.55
N VAL A 104 -7.46 13.44 -4.06
CA VAL A 104 -8.38 12.61 -4.86
C VAL A 104 -9.01 13.41 -6.01
N GLU A 105 -9.30 14.70 -5.80
CA GLU A 105 -9.75 15.58 -6.86
C GLU A 105 -8.72 15.68 -8.00
N VAL A 106 -7.43 15.82 -7.66
CA VAL A 106 -6.35 15.81 -8.66
C VAL A 106 -6.21 14.42 -9.32
N ALA A 107 -6.36 13.34 -8.56
CA ALA A 107 -6.40 11.99 -9.12
C ALA A 107 -7.53 11.84 -10.16
N ALA A 108 -8.71 12.42 -9.89
CA ALA A 108 -9.83 12.44 -10.81
C ALA A 108 -9.50 13.25 -12.08
N MET A 109 -8.84 14.41 -11.97
CA MET A 109 -8.36 15.18 -13.13
C MET A 109 -7.41 14.34 -14.01
N CYS A 110 -6.58 13.50 -13.40
CA CYS A 110 -5.68 12.58 -14.09
C CYS A 110 -6.37 11.32 -14.67
N GLY A 111 -7.69 11.17 -14.50
CA GLY A 111 -8.46 10.03 -14.99
C GLY A 111 -8.24 8.74 -14.20
N VAL A 112 -7.86 8.82 -12.91
CA VAL A 112 -7.71 7.64 -12.04
C VAL A 112 -9.04 6.90 -11.90
N ASN A 113 -8.99 5.58 -12.08
CA ASN A 113 -10.13 4.68 -11.93
C ASN A 113 -10.19 4.03 -10.54
N ILE A 114 -9.03 3.76 -9.93
CA ILE A 114 -8.92 3.16 -8.60
C ILE A 114 -7.92 3.97 -7.76
N VAL A 115 -8.37 4.55 -6.66
CA VAL A 115 -7.49 5.24 -5.70
C VAL A 115 -7.34 4.42 -4.43
N CYS A 116 -6.13 4.35 -3.89
CA CYS A 116 -5.83 3.69 -2.62
C CYS A 116 -5.04 4.63 -1.72
N PHE A 117 -5.42 4.64 -0.44
CA PHE A 117 -4.74 5.41 0.60
C PHE A 117 -3.75 4.52 1.38
N GLN A 118 -2.88 5.14 2.16
CA GLN A 118 -1.96 4.45 3.07
C GLN A 118 -2.68 3.78 4.25
N GLU A 119 -1.94 3.01 5.06
CA GLU A 119 -2.51 2.32 6.22
C GLU A 119 -2.98 3.29 7.31
N CYS A 120 -4.16 2.99 7.88
CA CYS A 120 -4.80 3.78 8.95
C CYS A 120 -4.76 5.28 8.63
N TRP A 121 -5.11 5.66 7.39
CA TRP A 121 -4.87 7.01 6.86
C TRP A 121 -5.62 8.12 7.61
N THR A 122 -6.63 7.76 8.39
CA THR A 122 -7.49 8.67 9.18
C THR A 122 -6.93 9.02 10.56
N MET A 123 -5.77 8.48 10.93
CA MET A 123 -5.18 8.70 12.26
C MET A 123 -3.65 8.84 12.22
N PRO A 124 -3.04 9.48 13.24
CA PRO A 124 -1.65 9.22 13.59
C PRO A 124 -1.45 7.74 13.87
N PHE A 125 -0.26 7.22 13.57
CA PHE A 125 0.10 5.84 13.81
C PHE A 125 0.48 5.61 15.29
N ALA A 126 -0.46 5.92 16.18
CA ALA A 126 -0.31 5.96 17.63
C ALA A 126 -0.10 4.59 18.30
N LEU A 127 -0.04 3.51 17.52
CA LEU A 127 0.06 2.14 18.03
C LEU A 127 1.38 1.88 18.79
N CYS A 128 2.39 2.75 18.64
CA CYS A 128 3.59 2.73 19.47
C CYS A 128 3.34 3.04 20.95
N THR A 129 2.37 3.90 21.26
CA THR A 129 2.13 4.39 22.63
C THR A 129 1.55 3.29 23.50
N ARG A 130 0.83 2.33 22.89
CA ARG A 130 0.05 1.25 23.53
C ARG A 130 -1.13 1.77 24.35
N GLU A 131 -1.35 3.08 24.39
CA GLU A 131 -2.46 3.72 25.07
C GLU A 131 -3.78 3.42 24.35
N LYS A 132 -4.86 3.25 25.10
CA LYS A 132 -6.19 3.00 24.53
C LYS A 132 -6.94 4.29 24.25
N GLU A 133 -6.94 5.20 25.19
CA GLU A 133 -7.57 6.50 25.05
C GLU A 133 -6.52 7.56 24.69
N PRO A 134 -6.83 8.50 23.79
CA PRO A 134 -8.04 8.58 22.97
C PRO A 134 -7.96 7.73 21.68
N TRP A 135 -6.86 7.01 21.46
CA TRP A 135 -6.52 6.41 20.15
C TRP A 135 -7.56 5.42 19.60
N THR A 136 -8.28 4.70 20.47
CA THR A 136 -9.34 3.78 20.07
C THR A 136 -10.64 4.49 19.65
N GLU A 137 -10.78 5.80 19.90
CA GLU A 137 -11.90 6.61 19.39
C GLU A 137 -11.79 6.89 17.88
N PHE A 138 -10.60 6.74 17.29
CA PHE A 138 -10.42 6.76 15.83
C PHE A 138 -11.05 5.55 15.14
N ALA A 139 -11.42 4.51 15.90
CA ALA A 139 -12.02 3.31 15.33
C ALA A 139 -13.47 3.59 14.91
N GLU A 140 -13.77 3.35 13.64
CA GLU A 140 -15.09 3.60 13.05
C GLU A 140 -15.69 2.31 12.49
N SER A 141 -17.01 2.28 12.24
CA SER A 141 -17.59 1.18 11.48
C SER A 141 -17.03 1.16 10.04
N ALA A 142 -16.72 -0.04 9.55
CA ALA A 142 -16.22 -0.23 8.20
C ALA A 142 -17.25 0.14 7.11
N GLU A 143 -18.55 -0.02 7.37
CA GLU A 143 -19.59 0.13 6.36
C GLU A 143 -20.30 1.49 6.44
N ASP A 144 -20.52 2.01 7.64
CA ASP A 144 -21.24 3.25 7.92
C ASP A 144 -20.44 4.22 8.79
N GLY A 145 -19.12 4.09 8.89
CA GLY A 145 -18.24 5.11 9.46
C GLY A 145 -18.33 6.46 8.72
N LEU A 146 -17.95 7.54 9.41
CA LEU A 146 -17.81 8.87 8.82
C LEU A 146 -16.88 8.82 7.61
N THR A 147 -15.76 8.11 7.76
CA THR A 147 -14.76 7.92 6.71
C THR A 147 -15.31 7.15 5.52
N THR A 148 -16.02 6.03 5.72
CA THR A 148 -16.60 5.27 4.61
C THR A 148 -17.66 6.09 3.85
N ARG A 149 -18.48 6.88 4.57
CA ARG A 149 -19.43 7.81 3.93
C ARG A 149 -18.74 8.88 3.08
N PHE A 150 -17.64 9.44 3.57
CA PHE A 150 -16.81 10.36 2.80
C PHE A 150 -16.26 9.68 1.53
N CYS A 151 -15.73 8.47 1.64
CA CYS A 151 -15.25 7.70 0.48
C CYS A 151 -16.36 7.38 -0.53
N ILE A 152 -17.59 7.08 -0.08
CA ILE A 152 -18.76 6.88 -0.95
C ILE A 152 -19.07 8.13 -1.78
N GLN A 153 -18.98 9.31 -1.17
CA GLN A 153 -19.20 10.58 -1.88
C GLN A 153 -18.14 10.80 -2.96
N LEU A 154 -16.87 10.60 -2.63
CA LEU A 154 -15.77 10.70 -3.60
C LEU A 154 -15.93 9.71 -4.75
N ALA A 155 -16.22 8.44 -4.43
CA ALA A 155 -16.38 7.37 -5.41
C ALA A 155 -17.47 7.70 -6.43
N LYS A 156 -18.66 8.14 -5.96
CA LYS A 156 -19.77 8.55 -6.83
C LYS A 156 -19.43 9.80 -7.64
N LYS A 157 -18.85 10.81 -7.00
CA LYS A 157 -18.54 12.11 -7.64
C LYS A 157 -17.58 11.93 -8.82
N TYR A 158 -16.59 11.05 -8.68
CA TYR A 158 -15.52 10.89 -9.66
C TYR A 158 -15.57 9.57 -10.44
N ASN A 159 -16.61 8.75 -10.25
CA ASN A 159 -16.74 7.43 -10.86
C ASN A 159 -15.48 6.57 -10.69
N MET A 160 -14.96 6.50 -9.46
CA MET A 160 -13.73 5.78 -9.11
C MET A 160 -13.94 4.80 -7.97
N VAL A 161 -13.21 3.69 -7.98
CA VAL A 161 -13.12 2.78 -6.84
C VAL A 161 -12.20 3.42 -5.80
N VAL A 162 -12.59 3.36 -4.52
CA VAL A 162 -11.80 3.88 -3.39
C VAL A 162 -11.46 2.72 -2.45
N VAL A 163 -10.17 2.54 -2.18
CA VAL A 163 -9.64 1.59 -1.19
C VAL A 163 -9.18 2.37 0.04
N SER A 164 -9.86 2.16 1.17
CA SER A 164 -9.73 2.96 2.40
C SER A 164 -9.32 2.09 3.60
N PRO A 165 -8.02 2.07 3.97
CA PRO A 165 -7.53 1.37 5.16
C PRO A 165 -7.76 2.17 6.45
N ILE A 166 -8.56 1.64 7.37
CA ILE A 166 -8.98 2.30 8.62
C ILE A 166 -8.78 1.38 9.83
N LEU A 167 -8.84 1.96 11.03
CA LEU A 167 -9.14 1.22 12.24
C LEU A 167 -10.65 0.99 12.31
N GLU A 168 -11.07 -0.27 12.22
CA GLU A 168 -12.47 -0.67 12.30
C GLU A 168 -12.87 -0.96 13.75
N ARG A 169 -14.06 -0.53 14.15
CA ARG A 169 -14.79 -1.02 15.32
C ARG A 169 -15.97 -1.88 14.87
N ASP A 170 -15.94 -3.15 15.24
CA ASP A 170 -16.98 -4.12 14.90
C ASP A 170 -18.03 -4.22 16.01
N GLU A 171 -19.03 -3.33 15.97
CA GLU A 171 -20.09 -3.25 16.98
C GLU A 171 -20.90 -4.55 17.09
N VAL A 172 -21.13 -5.26 15.98
CA VAL A 172 -21.86 -6.53 15.96
C VAL A 172 -21.10 -7.61 16.74
N HIS A 173 -19.77 -7.54 16.77
CA HIS A 173 -18.91 -8.48 17.49
C HIS A 173 -18.26 -7.82 18.72
N GLY A 174 -19.09 -7.16 19.54
CA GLY A 174 -18.71 -6.66 20.86
C GLY A 174 -17.77 -5.45 20.85
N GLY A 175 -17.78 -4.67 19.77
CA GLY A 175 -16.93 -3.47 19.65
C GLY A 175 -15.45 -3.80 19.43
N THR A 176 -15.14 -5.00 18.93
CA THR A 176 -13.76 -5.47 18.69
C THR A 176 -13.08 -4.60 17.63
N LEU A 177 -11.81 -4.24 17.86
CA LEU A 177 -11.03 -3.45 16.94
C LEU A 177 -10.33 -4.31 15.89
N TRP A 178 -10.24 -3.79 14.66
CA TRP A 178 -9.56 -4.45 13.54
C TRP A 178 -8.81 -3.44 12.67
N ASN A 179 -7.71 -3.87 12.05
CA ASN A 179 -7.09 -3.12 10.96
C ASN A 179 -7.66 -3.60 9.63
N THR A 180 -8.35 -2.72 8.91
CA THR A 180 -9.31 -3.10 7.87
C THR A 180 -9.21 -2.20 6.65
N ALA A 181 -9.10 -2.80 5.47
CA ALA A 181 -9.28 -2.12 4.20
C ALA A 181 -10.73 -2.26 3.71
N VAL A 182 -11.42 -1.13 3.54
CA VAL A 182 -12.76 -1.05 2.96
C VAL A 182 -12.64 -0.74 1.47
N VAL A 183 -13.40 -1.46 0.64
CA VAL A 183 -13.45 -1.23 -0.81
C VAL A 183 -14.81 -0.66 -1.19
N VAL A 184 -14.81 0.57 -1.69
CA VAL A 184 -16.00 1.27 -2.18
C VAL A 184 -15.98 1.27 -3.71
N SER A 185 -17.04 0.74 -4.33
CA SER A 185 -17.23 0.73 -5.77
C SER A 185 -17.40 2.15 -6.33
N ASN A 186 -17.13 2.33 -7.62
CA ASN A 186 -17.34 3.59 -8.35
C ASN A 186 -18.79 4.09 -8.38
N ASN A 187 -19.77 3.22 -8.14
CA ASN A 187 -21.17 3.62 -7.96
C ASN A 187 -21.51 4.02 -6.51
N GLY A 188 -20.53 3.97 -5.60
CA GLY A 188 -20.63 4.27 -4.18
C GLY A 188 -21.20 3.17 -3.31
N ASN A 189 -21.37 1.95 -3.82
CA ASN A 189 -21.68 0.80 -2.97
C ASN A 189 -20.42 0.32 -2.26
N VAL A 190 -20.52 0.00 -0.97
CA VAL A 190 -19.45 -0.71 -0.24
C VAL A 190 -19.44 -2.15 -0.75
N LEU A 191 -18.38 -2.57 -1.44
CA LEU A 191 -18.24 -3.96 -1.93
C LEU A 191 -17.92 -4.92 -0.78
N GLY A 192 -17.27 -4.41 0.25
CA GLY A 192 -16.92 -5.15 1.45
C GLY A 192 -15.61 -4.67 2.04
N LYS A 193 -15.03 -5.54 2.87
CA LYS A 193 -13.81 -5.25 3.64
C LYS A 193 -12.86 -6.44 3.71
N SER A 194 -11.58 -6.18 3.90
CA SER A 194 -10.52 -7.17 4.17
C SER A 194 -9.73 -6.75 5.41
N ARG A 195 -9.57 -7.66 6.38
CA ARG A 195 -8.85 -7.43 7.64
C ARG A 195 -7.40 -7.89 7.53
N LYS A 196 -6.50 -7.24 8.28
CA LYS A 196 -5.06 -7.51 8.25
C LYS A 196 -4.75 -8.93 8.72
N ASN A 197 -4.27 -9.78 7.81
CA ASN A 197 -4.00 -11.20 8.11
C ASN A 197 -2.81 -11.40 9.06
N HIS A 198 -1.78 -10.55 8.98
CA HIS A 198 -0.54 -10.69 9.76
C HIS A 198 -0.32 -9.46 10.61
N ILE A 199 -0.32 -9.62 11.94
CA ILE A 199 -0.22 -8.52 12.90
C ILE A 199 1.21 -8.45 13.44
N PRO A 200 1.93 -7.32 13.28
CA PRO A 200 3.26 -7.16 13.84
C PRO A 200 3.22 -7.02 15.36
N ARG A 201 4.35 -7.39 15.96
CA ARG A 201 4.64 -7.28 17.41
C ARG A 201 6.06 -6.77 17.65
N VAL A 202 6.63 -6.05 16.68
CA VAL A 202 8.07 -5.76 16.59
C VAL A 202 8.33 -4.28 16.83
N GLY A 203 9.16 -3.97 17.83
CA GLY A 203 9.58 -2.59 18.12
C GLY A 203 8.41 -1.68 18.48
N ASP A 204 8.30 -0.55 17.79
CA ASP A 204 7.21 0.42 17.95
C ASP A 204 5.89 -0.05 17.29
N PHE A 205 5.92 -1.08 16.45
CA PHE A 205 4.73 -1.67 15.82
C PHE A 205 4.02 -2.65 16.78
N ASN A 206 3.51 -2.13 17.90
CA ASN A 206 2.81 -2.89 18.95
C ASN A 206 1.32 -3.14 18.61
N GLU A 207 1.04 -3.39 17.35
CA GLU A 207 -0.32 -3.48 16.80
C GLU A 207 -1.17 -4.57 17.44
N SER A 208 -0.56 -5.71 17.83
CA SER A 208 -1.26 -6.81 18.51
C SER A 208 -1.85 -6.42 19.86
N SER A 209 -1.45 -5.28 20.41
CA SER A 209 -2.09 -4.74 21.61
C SER A 209 -3.51 -4.24 21.30
N TYR A 210 -3.82 -3.89 20.05
CA TYR A 210 -5.06 -3.25 19.64
C TYR A 210 -6.02 -4.19 18.91
N TYR A 211 -5.51 -5.09 18.06
CA TYR A 211 -6.33 -5.97 17.23
C TYR A 211 -5.67 -7.33 16.96
N MET A 212 -6.50 -8.32 16.62
CA MET A 212 -6.10 -9.70 16.35
C MET A 212 -5.92 -9.97 14.84
N GLU A 213 -5.32 -11.13 14.51
CA GLU A 213 -5.18 -11.59 13.13
C GLU A 213 -6.54 -11.66 12.41
N GLY A 214 -6.59 -11.12 11.19
CA GLY A 214 -7.81 -10.99 10.40
C GLY A 214 -8.49 -12.32 10.08
N ASN A 215 -9.82 -12.32 10.10
CA ASN A 215 -10.67 -13.50 9.85
C ASN A 215 -11.41 -13.44 8.50
N THR A 216 -11.06 -12.51 7.61
CA THR A 216 -11.70 -12.36 6.29
C THR A 216 -11.08 -13.21 5.20
N GLY A 217 -9.95 -13.87 5.46
CA GLY A 217 -9.17 -14.60 4.47
C GLY A 217 -8.54 -13.67 3.42
N HIS A 218 -8.39 -14.16 2.19
CA HIS A 218 -7.73 -13.44 1.10
C HIS A 218 -8.75 -12.99 0.05
N ARG A 219 -9.56 -11.98 0.38
CA ARG A 219 -10.64 -11.51 -0.50
C ARG A 219 -10.10 -10.79 -1.74
N VAL A 220 -10.69 -11.09 -2.90
CA VAL A 220 -10.50 -10.37 -4.16
C VAL A 220 -11.83 -9.72 -4.53
N PHE A 221 -11.78 -8.44 -4.86
CA PHE A 221 -12.94 -7.62 -5.18
C PHE A 221 -13.00 -7.43 -6.70
N GLN A 222 -14.05 -7.98 -7.33
CA GLN A 222 -14.32 -7.72 -8.73
C GLN A 222 -14.91 -6.30 -8.87
N THR A 223 -14.21 -5.44 -9.59
CA THR A 223 -14.70 -4.11 -9.96
C THR A 223 -14.87 -4.02 -11.47
N GLN A 224 -15.43 -2.92 -11.98
CA GLN A 224 -15.44 -2.66 -13.43
C GLN A 224 -14.04 -2.40 -14.01
N PHE A 225 -13.05 -2.14 -13.14
CA PHE A 225 -11.68 -1.76 -13.50
C PHE A 225 -10.66 -2.87 -13.22
N GLY A 226 -11.12 -4.10 -12.99
CA GLY A 226 -10.30 -5.27 -12.68
C GLY A 226 -10.54 -5.87 -11.30
N LYS A 227 -9.87 -6.99 -11.05
CA LYS A 227 -9.88 -7.73 -9.78
C LYS A 227 -8.79 -7.21 -8.85
N ILE A 228 -9.20 -6.59 -7.75
CA ILE A 228 -8.27 -5.97 -6.80
C ILE A 228 -8.25 -6.72 -5.47
N ALA A 229 -7.10 -6.70 -4.80
CA ALA A 229 -6.92 -7.20 -3.44
C ALA A 229 -6.12 -6.20 -2.60
N VAL A 230 -6.14 -6.38 -1.28
CA VAL A 230 -5.42 -5.51 -0.34
C VAL A 230 -4.61 -6.34 0.65
N ASN A 231 -3.29 -6.35 0.47
CA ASN A 231 -2.35 -6.92 1.41
C ASN A 231 -1.92 -5.84 2.41
N ILE A 232 -2.45 -5.83 3.63
CA ILE A 232 -2.23 -4.72 4.55
C ILE A 232 -0.87 -4.84 5.26
N CYS A 233 -0.02 -3.84 5.05
CA CYS A 233 1.22 -3.54 5.77
C CYS A 233 2.12 -4.74 6.05
N PHE A 234 2.15 -5.29 7.27
CA PHE A 234 3.06 -6.36 7.70
C PHE A 234 2.83 -7.68 6.93
N GLY A 235 1.67 -7.83 6.29
CA GLY A 235 1.44 -8.88 5.31
C GLY A 235 2.40 -8.82 4.11
N ARG A 236 3.12 -7.71 3.90
CA ARG A 236 4.18 -7.59 2.88
C ARG A 236 5.31 -8.60 3.07
N HIS A 237 5.63 -8.94 4.31
CA HIS A 237 6.72 -9.85 4.67
C HIS A 237 6.38 -11.33 4.44
N HIS A 238 5.14 -11.64 4.04
CA HIS A 238 4.64 -13.00 3.98
C HIS A 238 4.34 -13.39 2.52
N PRO A 239 5.27 -14.05 1.81
CA PRO A 239 5.07 -14.49 0.43
C PRO A 239 3.78 -15.28 0.21
N LEU A 240 3.38 -16.10 1.20
CA LEU A 240 2.13 -16.86 1.15
C LEU A 240 0.88 -15.97 1.15
N ASN A 241 0.90 -14.83 1.83
CA ASN A 241 -0.23 -13.89 1.84
C ASN A 241 -0.44 -13.28 0.45
N TRP A 242 0.65 -12.87 -0.22
CA TRP A 242 0.62 -12.41 -1.61
C TRP A 242 0.13 -13.50 -2.57
N LEU A 243 0.68 -14.71 -2.42
CA LEU A 243 0.30 -15.87 -3.23
C LEU A 243 -1.20 -16.14 -3.14
N MET A 244 -1.76 -16.13 -1.93
CA MET A 244 -3.17 -16.45 -1.75
C MET A 244 -4.11 -15.43 -2.41
N TYR A 245 -3.79 -14.13 -2.42
CA TYR A 245 -4.58 -13.16 -3.21
C TYR A 245 -4.51 -13.45 -4.71
N SER A 246 -3.32 -13.80 -5.20
CA SER A 246 -3.13 -14.14 -6.61
C SER A 246 -3.80 -15.46 -7.01
N MET A 247 -3.83 -16.45 -6.12
CA MET A 247 -4.56 -17.71 -6.31
C MET A 247 -6.08 -17.50 -6.40
N GLN A 248 -6.59 -16.46 -5.75
CA GLN A 248 -7.99 -16.01 -5.87
C GLN A 248 -8.23 -15.11 -7.11
N GLY A 249 -7.20 -14.89 -7.93
CA GLY A 249 -7.31 -14.20 -9.21
C GLY A 249 -7.13 -12.69 -9.15
N ALA A 250 -6.45 -12.15 -8.13
CA ALA A 250 -6.12 -10.73 -8.08
C ALA A 250 -5.22 -10.32 -9.27
N GLU A 251 -5.60 -9.23 -9.94
CA GLU A 251 -4.85 -8.59 -11.04
C GLU A 251 -3.99 -7.42 -10.53
N ILE A 252 -4.47 -6.73 -9.48
CA ILE A 252 -3.77 -5.67 -8.76
C ILE A 252 -3.85 -5.95 -7.26
N ILE A 253 -2.73 -5.95 -6.56
CA ILE A 253 -2.67 -6.08 -5.11
C ILE A 253 -2.14 -4.77 -4.51
N PHE A 254 -2.99 -4.04 -3.80
CA PHE A 254 -2.59 -2.86 -3.05
C PHE A 254 -1.93 -3.28 -1.73
N ASN A 255 -0.87 -2.57 -1.34
CA ASN A 255 -0.16 -2.75 -0.09
C ASN A 255 -0.05 -1.42 0.66
N PRO A 256 -1.13 -1.01 1.35
CA PRO A 256 -1.10 0.14 2.24
C PRO A 256 -0.27 -0.21 3.49
N ALA A 257 0.70 0.62 3.81
CA ALA A 257 1.61 0.44 4.93
C ALA A 257 1.85 1.74 5.70
N ALA A 258 2.25 1.58 6.95
CA ALA A 258 2.99 2.56 7.72
C ALA A 258 4.23 1.86 8.26
N THR A 259 5.42 2.26 7.83
CA THR A 259 6.67 1.65 8.29
C THR A 259 7.82 2.66 8.31
N VAL A 260 8.74 2.49 9.26
CA VAL A 260 9.83 3.43 9.53
C VAL A 260 11.19 2.75 9.59
N GLY A 261 12.24 3.57 9.48
CA GLY A 261 13.57 3.22 9.97
C GLY A 261 14.43 2.37 9.02
N ALA A 262 15.72 2.37 9.35
CA ALA A 262 16.79 1.81 8.52
C ALA A 262 16.73 0.29 8.32
N LEU A 263 16.06 -0.46 9.21
CA LEU A 263 15.89 -1.90 9.02
C LEU A 263 14.76 -2.22 8.03
N SER A 264 13.69 -1.42 8.03
CA SER A 264 12.55 -1.66 7.15
C SER A 264 12.79 -1.20 5.72
N GLU A 265 13.43 -0.05 5.53
CA GLU A 265 13.55 0.59 4.23
C GLU A 265 14.28 -0.26 3.16
N PRO A 266 15.36 -1.00 3.49
CA PRO A 266 16.02 -1.88 2.52
C PRO A 266 15.12 -3.00 1.98
N MET A 267 14.08 -3.42 2.72
CA MET A 267 13.13 -4.44 2.27
C MET A 267 12.05 -3.85 1.35
N TRP A 268 11.78 -2.54 1.45
CA TRP A 268 10.72 -1.87 0.70
C TRP A 268 10.78 -2.05 -0.82
N PRO A 269 11.94 -1.90 -1.50
CA PRO A 269 12.02 -2.10 -2.94
C PRO A 269 12.04 -3.58 -3.36
N ILE A 270 12.06 -4.51 -2.40
CA ILE A 270 12.21 -5.95 -2.62
C ILE A 270 10.86 -6.66 -2.55
N GLU A 271 10.12 -6.51 -1.46
CA GLU A 271 9.04 -7.43 -1.10
C GLU A 271 7.81 -7.34 -2.03
N ALA A 272 7.25 -6.14 -2.19
CA ALA A 272 6.11 -5.94 -3.09
C ALA A 272 6.51 -6.19 -4.55
N ARG A 273 7.72 -5.80 -4.95
CA ARG A 273 8.25 -6.11 -6.29
C ARG A 273 8.40 -7.61 -6.53
N ASN A 274 8.92 -8.36 -5.56
CA ASN A 274 9.01 -9.81 -5.64
C ASN A 274 7.61 -10.44 -5.72
N ALA A 275 6.64 -9.92 -4.97
CA ALA A 275 5.26 -10.37 -5.05
C ALA A 275 4.67 -10.17 -6.46
N ALA A 276 4.91 -9.04 -7.13
CA ALA A 276 4.47 -8.82 -8.51
C ALA A 276 5.03 -9.90 -9.47
N ILE A 277 6.34 -10.15 -9.37
CA ILE A 277 7.07 -11.13 -10.20
C ILE A 277 6.56 -12.55 -9.95
N ALA A 278 6.51 -12.98 -8.68
CA ALA A 278 6.17 -14.36 -8.31
C ALA A 278 4.72 -14.73 -8.66
N ASN A 279 3.83 -13.73 -8.75
CA ASN A 279 2.40 -13.93 -8.83
C ASN A 279 1.75 -13.49 -10.15
N HIS A 280 2.52 -12.92 -11.07
CA HIS A 280 2.03 -12.39 -12.36
C HIS A 280 0.88 -11.39 -12.19
N CYS A 281 1.02 -10.47 -11.23
CA CYS A 281 0.06 -9.40 -10.98
C CYS A 281 0.78 -8.06 -10.78
N PHE A 282 0.04 -6.96 -10.85
CA PHE A 282 0.55 -5.67 -10.40
C PHE A 282 0.52 -5.59 -8.87
N THR A 283 1.50 -4.89 -8.29
CA THR A 283 1.49 -4.55 -6.86
C THR A 283 1.67 -3.06 -6.66
N CYS A 284 0.94 -2.48 -5.71
CA CYS A 284 0.93 -1.05 -5.44
C CYS A 284 1.32 -0.80 -3.99
N ALA A 285 2.60 -0.52 -3.72
CA ALA A 285 3.11 -0.31 -2.37
C ALA A 285 2.98 1.17 -1.97
N ILE A 286 2.33 1.44 -0.84
CA ILE A 286 2.04 2.79 -0.36
C ILE A 286 2.54 2.90 1.08
N ASN A 287 3.47 3.79 1.37
CA ASN A 287 3.89 4.07 2.74
C ASN A 287 3.49 5.49 3.13
N ARG A 288 3.25 5.66 4.44
CA ARG A 288 3.15 6.96 5.09
C ARG A 288 4.41 7.80 4.90
N VAL A 289 4.29 9.12 5.07
CA VAL A 289 5.42 10.06 5.09
C VAL A 289 5.43 10.91 6.36
N GLY A 290 6.61 11.41 6.72
CA GLY A 290 6.82 12.35 7.83
C GLY A 290 7.13 11.67 9.16
N THR A 291 7.29 12.47 10.20
CA THR A 291 7.56 12.02 11.57
C THR A 291 6.44 12.49 12.47
N GLU A 292 5.90 11.60 13.29
CA GLU A 292 4.79 11.88 14.20
C GLU A 292 5.29 11.89 15.64
N TYR A 293 4.86 12.88 16.42
CA TYR A 293 5.24 13.08 17.82
C TYR A 293 4.03 12.93 18.71
N PHE A 294 4.16 12.22 19.84
CA PHE A 294 3.10 11.95 20.79
C PHE A 294 3.34 12.65 22.13
N LYS A 295 2.25 12.98 22.83
CA LYS A 295 2.31 13.75 24.09
C LYS A 295 3.10 13.04 25.19
N ASN A 296 2.89 11.73 25.35
CA ASN A 296 3.53 10.92 26.38
C ASN A 296 4.72 10.17 25.80
N GLU A 297 5.78 9.99 26.59
CA GLU A 297 6.94 9.19 26.20
C GLU A 297 6.57 7.70 26.12
N PHE A 298 7.15 6.98 25.16
CA PHE A 298 7.06 5.53 25.05
C PHE A 298 8.44 4.92 24.75
N THR A 299 8.53 3.59 24.78
CA THR A 299 9.79 2.87 24.51
C THR A 299 9.61 1.85 23.39
N SER A 300 10.64 1.72 22.55
CA SER A 300 10.66 0.82 21.39
C SER A 300 11.07 -0.62 21.73
N GLY A 301 11.36 -0.93 23.00
CA GLY A 301 11.81 -2.26 23.41
C GLY A 301 13.23 -2.64 22.97
N ASP A 302 14.05 -1.66 22.57
CA ASP A 302 15.43 -1.84 22.09
C ASP A 302 16.51 -1.45 23.12
N GLY A 303 16.10 -1.19 24.37
CA GLY A 303 16.99 -0.78 25.46
C GLY A 303 17.40 0.70 25.44
N LYS A 304 16.92 1.51 24.49
CA LYS A 304 17.13 2.96 24.49
C LYS A 304 16.18 3.69 25.45
N LYS A 305 16.42 4.99 25.64
CA LYS A 305 15.58 5.85 26.46
C LYS A 305 14.18 6.00 25.85
N ALA A 306 13.22 6.33 26.70
CA ALA A 306 11.90 6.73 26.25
C ALA A 306 11.99 8.01 25.41
N HIS A 307 11.06 8.16 24.48
CA HIS A 307 11.03 9.24 23.50
C HIS A 307 9.59 9.52 23.06
N HIS A 308 9.41 10.60 22.28
CA HIS A 308 8.09 11.06 21.84
C HIS A 308 7.81 10.79 20.36
N ASP A 309 8.83 10.50 19.54
CA ASP A 309 8.70 10.38 18.10
C ASP A 309 8.59 8.93 17.63
N PHE A 310 7.64 8.61 16.75
CA PHE A 310 7.53 7.24 16.20
C PHE A 310 8.73 6.85 15.33
N GLY A 311 9.46 7.84 14.82
CA GLY A 311 10.42 7.70 13.75
C GLY A 311 9.86 8.17 12.40
N HIS A 312 10.75 8.23 11.41
CA HIS A 312 10.44 8.79 10.11
C HIS A 312 9.83 7.76 9.15
N PHE A 313 8.57 7.99 8.76
CA PHE A 313 7.93 7.27 7.67
C PHE A 313 8.49 7.76 6.34
N TYR A 314 9.05 6.85 5.56
CA TYR A 314 9.92 7.16 4.42
C TYR A 314 9.21 7.17 3.05
N GLY A 315 7.87 7.18 3.00
CA GLY A 315 7.12 7.28 1.75
C GLY A 315 7.57 6.28 0.69
N SER A 316 8.14 6.79 -0.40
CA SER A 316 8.71 5.94 -1.46
C SER A 316 7.67 5.01 -2.09
N SER A 317 6.41 5.44 -2.14
CA SER A 317 5.33 4.65 -2.73
C SER A 317 5.60 4.39 -4.22
N TYR A 318 5.30 3.19 -4.70
CA TYR A 318 5.59 2.76 -6.07
C TYR A 318 4.64 1.68 -6.59
N VAL A 319 4.63 1.48 -7.90
CA VAL A 319 3.94 0.36 -8.57
C VAL A 319 4.97 -0.58 -9.18
N ALA A 320 4.81 -1.89 -8.97
CA ALA A 320 5.58 -2.92 -9.67
C ALA A 320 4.67 -3.78 -10.55
N ALA A 321 5.22 -4.18 -11.69
CA ALA A 321 4.54 -4.92 -12.74
C ALA A 321 4.96 -6.40 -12.74
N PRO A 322 4.11 -7.28 -13.32
CA PRO A 322 4.40 -8.72 -13.40
C PRO A 322 5.67 -9.04 -14.20
N ASP A 323 6.07 -8.19 -15.15
CA ASP A 323 7.29 -8.38 -15.97
C ASP A 323 8.60 -8.06 -15.22
N GLY A 324 8.51 -7.73 -13.93
CA GLY A 324 9.63 -7.34 -13.06
C GLY A 324 10.03 -5.87 -13.16
N SER A 325 9.39 -5.09 -14.04
CA SER A 325 9.57 -3.65 -14.06
C SER A 325 8.80 -2.95 -12.95
N ARG A 326 9.21 -1.73 -12.57
CA ARG A 326 8.54 -0.92 -11.55
C ARG A 326 8.72 0.58 -11.79
N THR A 327 7.84 1.38 -11.22
CA THR A 327 7.99 2.83 -11.19
C THR A 327 9.13 3.23 -10.25
N GLN A 328 9.60 4.45 -10.45
CA GLN A 328 10.34 5.18 -9.42
C GLN A 328 9.46 5.38 -8.17
N GLY A 329 10.10 5.59 -7.02
CA GLY A 329 9.40 6.00 -5.80
C GLY A 329 8.87 7.44 -5.85
N LEU A 330 7.79 7.69 -5.13
CA LEU A 330 7.48 9.05 -4.63
C LEU A 330 8.52 9.51 -3.60
N SER A 331 8.49 10.79 -3.24
CA SER A 331 9.39 11.36 -2.23
C SER A 331 9.37 10.58 -0.91
N ARG A 332 10.48 10.62 -0.19
CA ARG A 332 10.57 10.09 1.18
C ARG A 332 9.93 11.00 2.21
N THR A 333 9.79 12.29 1.91
CA THR A 333 9.50 13.33 2.89
C THR A 333 8.27 14.17 2.55
N ARG A 334 7.73 14.05 1.32
CA ARG A 334 6.59 14.85 0.84
C ARG A 334 5.34 14.02 0.64
N ASP A 335 4.19 14.66 0.87
CA ASP A 335 2.91 14.14 0.37
C ASP A 335 3.00 13.97 -1.14
N GLY A 336 2.32 12.97 -1.69
CA GLY A 336 2.34 12.74 -3.12
C GLY A 336 1.26 11.81 -3.63
N LEU A 337 0.96 12.01 -4.91
CA LEU A 337 0.07 11.21 -5.73
C LEU A 337 0.86 10.58 -6.87
N LEU A 338 0.89 9.25 -6.91
CA LEU A 338 1.43 8.49 -8.03
C LEU A 338 0.27 7.99 -8.89
N VAL A 339 0.18 8.49 -10.11
CA VAL A 339 -0.76 8.02 -11.13
C VAL A 339 -0.05 7.03 -12.03
N THR A 340 -0.63 5.85 -12.23
CA THR A 340 -0.04 4.84 -13.11
C THR A 340 -1.09 4.20 -13.98
N GLU A 341 -0.88 4.25 -15.29
CA GLU A 341 -1.70 3.55 -16.29
C GLU A 341 -1.15 2.14 -16.51
N LEU A 342 -2.00 1.14 -16.37
CA LEU A 342 -1.68 -0.28 -16.43
C LEU A 342 -2.54 -0.95 -17.51
N ASP A 343 -1.95 -1.74 -18.40
CA ASP A 343 -2.72 -2.73 -19.17
C ASP A 343 -2.74 -4.07 -18.42
N LEU A 344 -3.91 -4.46 -17.91
CA LEU A 344 -4.08 -5.70 -17.14
C LEU A 344 -3.84 -6.97 -17.97
N ASN A 345 -3.84 -6.89 -19.30
CA ASN A 345 -3.46 -8.02 -20.15
C ASN A 345 -2.00 -8.46 -19.91
N LEU A 346 -1.13 -7.57 -19.40
CA LEU A 346 0.26 -7.89 -19.10
C LEU A 346 0.36 -9.06 -18.09
N ASN A 347 -0.56 -9.15 -17.14
CA ASN A 347 -0.60 -10.24 -16.16
C ASN A 347 -0.65 -11.62 -16.84
N ARG A 348 -1.56 -11.80 -17.80
CA ARG A 348 -1.69 -13.05 -18.57
C ARG A 348 -0.47 -13.27 -19.47
N GLN A 349 -0.02 -12.25 -20.18
CA GLN A 349 1.12 -12.38 -21.11
C GLN A 349 2.39 -12.86 -20.41
N ILE A 350 2.67 -12.33 -19.22
CA ILE A 350 3.81 -12.76 -18.41
C ILE A 350 3.55 -14.14 -17.80
N ALA A 351 2.32 -14.41 -17.34
CA ALA A 351 1.96 -15.74 -16.83
C ALA A 351 2.17 -16.84 -17.87
N ASP A 352 1.79 -16.62 -19.13
CA ASP A 352 1.98 -17.59 -20.22
C ASP A 352 3.48 -17.75 -20.55
N LYS A 353 4.22 -16.64 -20.63
CA LYS A 353 5.64 -16.62 -20.96
C LYS A 353 6.51 -17.35 -19.93
N TRP A 354 6.26 -17.11 -18.65
CA TRP A 354 7.10 -17.61 -17.56
C TRP A 354 6.51 -18.83 -16.84
N SER A 355 5.20 -19.02 -16.95
CA SER A 355 4.51 -20.22 -16.48
C SER A 355 4.66 -20.55 -14.99
N PHE A 356 4.96 -19.58 -14.11
CA PHE A 356 5.15 -19.84 -12.67
C PHE A 356 3.93 -20.48 -11.99
N LYS A 357 2.71 -20.11 -12.40
CA LYS A 357 1.50 -20.76 -11.88
C LYS A 357 1.35 -22.20 -12.37
N MET A 358 1.74 -22.48 -13.61
CA MET A 358 1.74 -23.84 -14.18
C MET A 358 2.73 -24.75 -13.47
N THR A 359 3.90 -24.22 -13.08
CA THR A 359 4.96 -24.95 -12.38
C THR A 359 4.92 -24.80 -10.87
N GLY A 360 3.87 -24.20 -10.30
CA GLY A 360 3.80 -23.84 -8.89
C GLY A 360 3.71 -25.02 -7.91
N ARG A 361 3.38 -26.23 -8.39
CA ARG A 361 3.26 -27.48 -7.61
C ARG A 361 2.49 -27.29 -6.29
N TYR A 362 1.41 -26.50 -6.33
CA TYR A 362 0.71 -26.05 -5.13
C TYR A 362 0.14 -27.20 -4.27
N GLU A 363 -0.26 -28.32 -4.89
CA GLU A 363 -0.70 -29.52 -4.18
C GLU A 363 0.41 -30.10 -3.27
N MET A 364 1.64 -30.22 -3.81
CA MET A 364 2.80 -30.67 -3.03
C MET A 364 3.07 -29.73 -1.85
N TYR A 365 3.07 -28.41 -2.07
CA TYR A 365 3.30 -27.44 -1.01
C TYR A 365 2.18 -27.45 0.04
N ALA A 366 0.93 -27.68 -0.35
CA ALA A 366 -0.18 -27.81 0.59
C ALA A 366 0.02 -29.01 1.54
N GLU A 367 0.42 -30.16 1.01
CA GLU A 367 0.75 -31.33 1.83
C GLU A 367 1.96 -31.09 2.75
N GLU A 368 3.02 -30.47 2.24
CA GLU A 368 4.22 -30.19 3.01
C GLU A 368 3.96 -29.19 4.14
N LEU A 369 3.22 -28.11 3.87
CA LEU A 369 2.80 -27.15 4.89
C LEU A 369 1.89 -27.80 5.94
N ALA A 370 0.94 -28.66 5.51
CA ALA A 370 0.10 -29.40 6.45
C ALA A 370 0.93 -30.32 7.35
N LYS A 371 1.94 -31.02 6.80
CA LYS A 371 2.85 -31.87 7.58
C LYS A 371 3.70 -31.03 8.55
N ALA A 372 4.21 -29.89 8.10
CA ALA A 372 5.06 -28.98 8.87
C ALA A 372 4.33 -28.27 10.02
N ALA A 373 3.01 -28.05 9.88
CA ALA A 373 2.20 -27.40 10.90
C ALA A 373 1.81 -28.32 12.08
N ARG A 374 2.10 -29.63 12.02
CA ARG A 374 1.76 -30.56 13.09
C ARG A 374 2.71 -30.43 14.29
N HIS A 375 2.18 -30.63 15.50
CA HIS A 375 2.96 -30.57 16.74
C HIS A 375 4.10 -31.60 16.82
N ASP A 376 3.98 -32.72 16.11
CA ASP A 376 4.95 -33.82 16.07
C ASP A 376 5.87 -33.78 14.84
N PHE A 377 5.87 -32.68 14.08
CA PHE A 377 6.68 -32.54 12.88
C PHE A 377 8.17 -32.74 13.18
N LYS A 378 8.80 -33.65 12.44
CA LYS A 378 10.24 -33.84 12.42
C LYS A 378 10.77 -33.33 11.08
N PRO A 379 11.64 -32.31 11.08
CA PRO A 379 12.27 -31.83 9.85
C PRO A 379 13.00 -32.96 9.12
N ASN A 380 12.90 -32.95 7.78
CA ASN A 380 13.59 -33.91 6.94
C ASN A 380 15.08 -33.55 6.84
N ILE A 381 15.85 -33.90 7.87
CA ILE A 381 17.30 -33.63 7.98
C ILE A 381 18.07 -34.94 7.85
N ILE A 382 18.92 -35.04 6.83
CA ILE A 382 19.81 -36.18 6.60
C ILE A 382 21.14 -35.93 7.34
N LYS A 383 21.63 -36.93 8.07
CA LYS A 383 22.89 -36.88 8.84
C LYS A 383 23.90 -37.89 8.29
N GLU A 384 25.19 -37.62 8.52
CA GLU A 384 26.34 -38.49 8.19
C GLU A 384 26.31 -39.83 8.92
#